data_AF-A0A6A4D1H1-F1
#
_entry.id   AF-A0A6A4D1H1-F1
#
_cell.length_a   1.000
_cell.length_b   1.000
_cell.length_c   1.000
_cell.angle_alpha   90.00
_cell.angle_beta   90.00
_cell.angle_gamma   90.00
#
_symmetry.space_group_name_H-M   'P 1'
#
loop_
_entity.id
_entity.type
_entity.pdbx_description
1 polymer ?
#
loop_
_entity_poly.entity_id
_entity_poly.type
_entity_poly.pdbx_seq_one_letter_code
_entity_poly.pdbx_strand_id
1 'polypeptide(L)'
;MIDRDIAPKTYAEWEMPKNLTEKVIQLASSGDLQTLQLTNRYLRELPEELRRCKGMRHLTLEYTHTYTMPDWIKEFTKLEYIHLESKFTSPIVSLPDDMFDDMSSLTFIHFAVFIPMKRLPSFKGLTNLKSLTLPVFLSLEELPALDSLHRLEKLLITCVPSLDTLPDLAPVKNVKSLILTDRGTWCCNGFLGQCNLDHPMCQVHPLWGTPAATCLASSDPKATPETLELLAKYPENVCTGMLRPGSLEGPPTQATMDPCKGTLYRQCVDPSGVKSMCYNARFMGIACDTNPFPIGMRRLQIARGVGDPCDPEFEAWLGCK
;
A
#
# COMPACT_ATOMS: atom_id res chain seq x y z
N MET A 1 8.87 -20.11 3.33
CA MET A 1 9.97 -19.47 2.61
C MET A 1 9.92 -17.98 2.87
N ILE A 2 11.05 -17.42 3.31
CA ILE A 2 11.22 -15.98 3.48
C ILE A 2 12.50 -15.63 2.71
N ASP A 3 12.42 -14.75 1.72
CA ASP A 3 13.56 -14.29 0.94
C ASP A 3 13.34 -12.81 0.59
N ARG A 4 14.09 -11.95 1.26
CA ARG A 4 13.88 -10.50 1.23
C ARG A 4 15.19 -9.81 0.91
N ASP A 5 15.19 -8.96 -0.10
CA ASP A 5 16.14 -7.87 -0.18
C ASP A 5 15.40 -6.60 0.20
N ILE A 6 15.82 -6.00 1.31
CA ILE A 6 15.12 -4.85 1.90
C ILE A 6 15.77 -3.52 1.52
N ALA A 7 16.91 -3.55 0.82
CA ALA A 7 17.66 -2.35 0.45
C ALA A 7 18.47 -2.57 -0.84
N PRO A 8 17.79 -2.75 -2.01
CA PRO A 8 18.48 -2.81 -3.30
C PRO A 8 19.40 -1.61 -3.48
N LYS A 9 20.66 -1.84 -3.82
CA LYS A 9 21.72 -0.83 -3.78
C LYS A 9 21.88 -0.08 -5.10
N THR A 10 21.46 -0.72 -6.20
CA THR A 10 21.54 -0.16 -7.55
C THR A 10 20.19 -0.19 -8.24
N TYR A 11 19.99 0.71 -9.21
CA TYR A 11 18.77 0.71 -10.02
C TYR A 11 18.59 -0.59 -10.80
N ALA A 12 19.69 -1.22 -11.24
CA ALA A 12 19.66 -2.51 -11.92
C ALA A 12 19.17 -3.63 -10.99
N GLU A 13 19.63 -3.69 -9.74
CA GLU A 13 19.13 -4.66 -8.76
C GLU A 13 17.65 -4.43 -8.42
N TRP A 14 17.22 -3.17 -8.36
CA TRP A 14 15.82 -2.80 -8.13
C TRP A 14 14.93 -3.25 -9.29
N GLU A 15 15.29 -2.98 -10.54
CA GLU A 15 14.45 -3.29 -11.71
C GLU A 15 14.60 -4.74 -12.23
N MET A 16 15.73 -5.39 -11.95
CA MET A 16 16.00 -6.78 -12.33
C MET A 16 16.36 -7.61 -11.09
N PRO A 17 15.41 -7.81 -10.17
CA PRO A 17 15.68 -8.56 -8.95
C PRO A 17 15.88 -10.04 -9.24
N LYS A 18 16.51 -10.74 -8.29
CA LYS A 18 16.72 -12.20 -8.37
C LYS A 18 15.40 -12.93 -8.62
N ASN A 19 15.35 -13.74 -9.67
CA ASN A 19 14.22 -14.60 -9.99
C ASN A 19 14.17 -15.83 -9.07
N LEU A 20 13.02 -16.01 -8.42
CA LEU A 20 12.79 -17.11 -7.48
C LEU A 20 11.72 -18.11 -7.93
N THR A 21 11.20 -18.01 -9.16
CA THR A 21 10.16 -18.92 -9.67
C THR A 21 10.54 -20.39 -9.48
N GLU A 22 11.71 -20.82 -9.95
CA GLU A 22 12.17 -22.22 -9.80
C GLU A 22 12.34 -22.65 -8.34
N LYS A 23 12.85 -21.75 -7.48
CA LYS A 23 12.99 -22.03 -6.05
C LYS A 23 11.63 -22.19 -5.38
N VAL A 24 10.64 -21.39 -5.78
CA VAL A 24 9.26 -21.49 -5.28
C VAL A 24 8.62 -22.80 -5.76
N ILE A 25 8.77 -23.17 -7.04
CA ILE A 25 8.32 -24.46 -7.59
C ILE A 25 8.88 -25.61 -6.76
N GLN A 26 10.20 -25.64 -6.55
CA GLN A 26 10.87 -26.70 -5.81
C GLN A 26 10.34 -26.81 -4.37
N LEU A 27 10.19 -25.69 -3.66
CA LEU A 27 9.73 -25.68 -2.27
C LEU A 27 8.23 -25.97 -2.12
N ALA A 28 7.44 -25.66 -3.12
CA ALA A 28 6.01 -25.95 -3.14
C ALA A 28 5.69 -27.41 -3.50
N SER A 29 6.67 -28.16 -4.05
CA SER A 29 6.47 -29.50 -4.60
C SER A 29 5.85 -30.50 -3.62
N SER A 30 6.17 -30.41 -2.32
CA SER A 30 5.61 -31.28 -1.27
C SER A 30 4.21 -30.86 -0.79
N GLY A 31 3.78 -29.63 -1.07
CA GLY A 31 2.51 -29.07 -0.58
C GLY A 31 2.52 -28.61 0.88
N ASP A 32 3.68 -28.61 1.54
CA ASP A 32 3.78 -28.27 2.97
C ASP A 32 4.02 -26.78 3.25
N LEU A 33 4.17 -25.95 2.22
CA LEU A 33 4.51 -24.53 2.38
C LEU A 33 3.36 -23.77 3.05
N GLN A 34 3.61 -23.20 4.23
CA GLN A 34 2.62 -22.41 4.97
C GLN A 34 2.85 -20.89 4.89
N THR A 35 4.05 -20.48 4.47
CA THR A 35 4.46 -19.08 4.42
C THR A 35 5.28 -18.84 3.16
N LEU A 36 4.90 -17.82 2.39
CA LEU A 36 5.71 -17.27 1.31
C LEU A 36 5.83 -15.76 1.51
N GLN A 37 7.03 -15.28 1.83
CA GLN A 37 7.33 -13.86 1.98
C GLN A 37 8.49 -13.48 1.08
N LEU A 38 8.20 -12.71 0.04
CA LEU A 38 9.16 -12.24 -0.94
C LEU A 38 9.14 -10.70 -0.98
N THR A 39 10.31 -10.09 -0.82
CA THR A 39 10.51 -8.64 -0.98
C THR A 39 11.64 -8.43 -2.00
N ASN A 40 11.40 -7.65 -3.05
CA ASN A 40 12.36 -7.41 -4.14
C ASN A 40 12.91 -8.70 -4.77
N ARG A 41 12.00 -9.58 -5.20
CA ARG A 41 12.31 -10.83 -5.89
C ARG A 41 11.38 -11.02 -7.06
N TYR A 42 11.90 -11.42 -8.21
CA TYR A 42 11.06 -11.65 -9.36
C TYR A 42 10.22 -12.93 -9.16
N LEU A 43 8.90 -12.76 -9.11
CA LEU A 43 7.88 -13.79 -9.14
C LEU A 43 6.65 -13.22 -9.88
N ARG A 44 6.75 -13.15 -11.21
CA ARG A 44 5.73 -12.51 -12.05
C ARG A 44 4.38 -13.22 -12.01
N GLU A 45 4.40 -14.55 -11.90
CA GLU A 45 3.24 -15.40 -11.77
C GLU A 45 3.49 -16.39 -10.62
N LEU A 46 2.43 -16.73 -9.89
CA LEU A 46 2.50 -17.77 -8.87
C LEU A 46 2.47 -19.14 -9.59
N PRO A 47 3.48 -19.99 -9.43
CA PRO A 47 3.53 -21.29 -10.11
C PRO A 47 2.43 -22.24 -9.62
N GLU A 48 1.92 -23.10 -10.50
CA GLU A 48 0.86 -24.08 -10.20
C GLU A 48 1.19 -24.99 -9.01
N GLU A 49 2.46 -25.29 -8.75
CA GLU A 49 2.88 -26.10 -7.61
C GLU A 49 2.47 -25.46 -6.27
N LEU A 50 2.42 -24.13 -6.18
CA LEU A 50 1.93 -23.44 -4.98
C LEU A 50 0.48 -23.82 -4.67
N ARG A 51 -0.35 -24.14 -5.67
CA ARG A 51 -1.74 -24.56 -5.47
C ARG A 51 -1.85 -25.76 -4.54
N ARG A 52 -0.84 -26.65 -4.50
CA ARG A 52 -0.80 -27.83 -3.62
C ARG A 52 -0.68 -27.45 -2.15
N CYS A 53 -0.20 -26.25 -1.85
CA CYS A 53 0.09 -25.76 -0.51
C CYS A 53 -1.18 -25.32 0.23
N LYS A 54 -2.13 -26.24 0.46
CA LYS A 54 -3.41 -25.98 1.13
C LYS A 54 -3.26 -25.54 2.60
N GLY A 55 -2.06 -25.68 3.15
CA GLY A 55 -1.69 -25.18 4.47
C GLY A 55 -1.23 -23.72 4.50
N MET A 56 -1.27 -22.99 3.38
CA MET A 56 -0.82 -21.59 3.31
C MET A 56 -1.58 -20.71 4.31
N ARG A 57 -0.82 -20.01 5.18
CA ARG A 57 -1.33 -19.07 6.18
C ARG A 57 -0.88 -17.64 5.92
N HIS A 58 0.31 -17.46 5.36
CA HIS A 58 0.93 -16.13 5.18
C HIS A 58 1.47 -15.97 3.77
N LEU A 59 0.96 -14.98 3.04
CA LEU A 59 1.43 -14.62 1.71
C LEU A 59 1.80 -13.13 1.67
N THR A 60 3.08 -12.83 1.47
CA THR A 60 3.59 -11.48 1.30
C THR A 60 4.40 -11.41 0.02
N LEU A 61 3.97 -10.54 -0.91
CA LEU A 61 4.65 -10.29 -2.18
C LEU A 61 4.82 -8.77 -2.33
N GLU A 62 6.03 -8.28 -2.07
CA GLU A 62 6.39 -6.87 -2.14
C GLU A 62 7.39 -6.64 -3.28
N TYR A 63 7.00 -5.83 -4.26
CA TYR A 63 7.82 -5.48 -5.44
C TYR A 63 8.31 -6.69 -6.23
N THR A 64 7.45 -7.69 -6.38
CA THR A 64 7.80 -8.98 -6.97
C THR A 64 7.55 -9.08 -8.48
N HIS A 65 7.12 -7.97 -9.10
CA HIS A 65 6.62 -7.92 -10.48
C HIS A 65 5.42 -8.84 -10.74
N THR A 66 4.74 -9.30 -9.68
CA THR A 66 3.50 -10.07 -9.80
C THR A 66 2.46 -9.25 -10.55
N TYR A 67 1.92 -9.81 -11.61
CA TYR A 67 1.01 -9.08 -12.52
C TYR A 67 -0.46 -9.46 -12.32
N THR A 68 -0.72 -10.72 -11.98
CA THR A 68 -2.07 -11.25 -11.70
C THR A 68 -2.01 -12.26 -10.54
N MET A 69 -3.16 -12.46 -9.89
CA MET A 69 -3.36 -13.61 -9.01
C MET A 69 -4.08 -14.72 -9.80
N PRO A 70 -3.65 -15.99 -9.70
CA PRO A 70 -4.28 -17.08 -10.43
C PRO A 70 -5.65 -17.45 -9.83
N ASP A 71 -6.59 -17.92 -10.65
CA ASP A 71 -7.97 -18.27 -10.23
C ASP A 71 -8.03 -19.31 -9.09
N TRP A 72 -7.02 -20.18 -8.98
CA TRP A 72 -6.95 -21.16 -7.90
C TRP A 72 -6.57 -20.58 -6.53
N ILE A 73 -6.21 -19.29 -6.44
CA ILE A 73 -5.80 -18.65 -5.18
C ILE A 73 -6.89 -18.74 -4.10
N LYS A 74 -8.17 -18.78 -4.50
CA LYS A 74 -9.33 -18.99 -3.62
C LYS A 74 -9.25 -20.30 -2.83
N GLU A 75 -8.48 -21.28 -3.29
CA GLU A 75 -8.31 -22.56 -2.62
C GLU A 75 -7.39 -22.46 -1.36
N PHE A 76 -6.77 -21.31 -1.10
CA PHE A 76 -6.03 -21.04 0.14
C PHE A 76 -6.98 -20.61 1.28
N THR A 77 -7.95 -21.46 1.63
CA THR A 77 -8.98 -21.18 2.64
C THR A 77 -8.46 -21.04 4.08
N LYS A 78 -7.19 -21.42 4.32
CA LYS A 78 -6.47 -21.27 5.60
C LYS A 78 -5.61 -20.00 5.66
N LEU A 79 -5.63 -19.15 4.62
CA LEU A 79 -4.85 -17.93 4.60
C LEU A 79 -5.33 -16.97 5.70
N GLU A 80 -4.40 -16.51 6.53
CA GLU A 80 -4.66 -15.63 7.67
C GLU A 80 -4.18 -14.20 7.40
N TYR A 81 -3.13 -14.07 6.57
CA TYR A 81 -2.46 -12.83 6.25
C TYR A 81 -2.10 -12.76 4.76
N ILE A 82 -2.52 -11.68 4.11
CA ILE A 82 -2.08 -11.34 2.75
C ILE A 82 -1.59 -9.89 2.66
N HIS A 83 -0.38 -9.71 2.13
CA HIS A 83 0.19 -8.41 1.80
C HIS A 83 0.73 -8.44 0.37
N LEU A 84 0.11 -7.67 -0.51
CA LEU A 84 0.55 -7.51 -1.89
C LEU A 84 0.90 -6.04 -2.11
N GLU A 85 2.14 -5.78 -2.50
CA GLU A 85 2.60 -4.44 -2.84
C GLU A 85 3.30 -4.45 -4.19
N SER A 86 2.79 -3.64 -5.10
CA SER A 86 3.23 -3.58 -6.47
C SER A 86 4.35 -2.57 -6.69
N LYS A 87 5.15 -2.77 -7.75
CA LYS A 87 5.95 -1.70 -8.33
C LYS A 87 5.04 -0.79 -9.16
N PHE A 88 5.37 0.50 -9.21
CA PHE A 88 4.70 1.45 -10.11
C PHE A 88 4.85 1.07 -11.59
N THR A 89 5.98 0.45 -11.97
CA THR A 89 6.31 0.07 -13.36
C THR A 89 5.77 -1.31 -13.77
N SER A 90 5.35 -2.14 -12.82
CA SER A 90 4.81 -3.49 -13.08
C SER A 90 3.77 -3.85 -12.01
N PRO A 91 2.62 -3.16 -12.02
CA PRO A 91 1.59 -3.36 -11.01
C PRO A 91 0.77 -4.63 -11.27
N ILE A 92 0.19 -5.16 -10.20
CA ILE A 92 -0.92 -6.11 -10.29
C ILE A 92 -2.10 -5.41 -10.97
N VAL A 93 -2.67 -6.06 -11.99
CA VAL A 93 -3.76 -5.50 -12.79
C VAL A 93 -5.12 -6.14 -12.52
N SER A 94 -5.15 -7.35 -11.99
CA SER A 94 -6.39 -8.08 -11.71
C SER A 94 -6.25 -9.03 -10.53
N LEU A 95 -7.38 -9.24 -9.85
CA LEU A 95 -7.63 -10.29 -8.89
C LEU A 95 -8.85 -11.08 -9.37
N PRO A 96 -8.93 -12.41 -9.13
CA PRO A 96 -10.14 -13.19 -9.44
C PRO A 96 -11.35 -12.69 -8.65
N ASP A 97 -12.51 -12.59 -9.29
CA ASP A 97 -13.74 -12.04 -8.68
C ASP A 97 -14.22 -12.84 -7.44
N ASP A 98 -13.94 -14.14 -7.40
CA ASP A 98 -14.29 -15.08 -6.34
C ASP A 98 -13.12 -15.37 -5.36
N MET A 99 -12.05 -14.58 -5.43
CA MET A 99 -10.82 -14.78 -4.65
C MET A 99 -11.08 -14.93 -3.15
N PHE A 100 -12.08 -14.22 -2.59
CA PHE A 100 -12.33 -14.16 -1.15
C PHE A 100 -13.55 -14.96 -0.67
N ASP A 101 -14.28 -15.65 -1.55
CA ASP A 101 -15.58 -16.26 -1.22
C ASP A 101 -15.52 -17.22 0.00
N ASP A 102 -14.44 -18.00 0.10
CA ASP A 102 -14.22 -18.98 1.18
C ASP A 102 -13.01 -18.64 2.09
N MET A 103 -12.56 -17.38 2.11
CA MET A 103 -11.39 -16.94 2.89
C MET A 103 -11.75 -16.49 4.32
N SER A 104 -12.57 -17.27 5.02
CA SER A 104 -13.01 -16.95 6.39
C SER A 104 -11.87 -16.94 7.42
N SER A 105 -10.72 -17.55 7.14
CA SER A 105 -9.54 -17.51 8.04
C SER A 105 -8.78 -16.18 7.96
N LEU A 106 -9.03 -15.36 6.93
CA LEU A 106 -8.24 -14.17 6.65
C LEU A 106 -8.54 -13.07 7.66
N THR A 107 -7.49 -12.57 8.31
CA THR A 107 -7.59 -11.53 9.35
C THR A 107 -6.94 -10.22 8.95
N PHE A 108 -6.01 -10.25 7.99
CA PHE A 108 -5.26 -9.09 7.55
C PHE A 108 -5.12 -9.05 6.02
N ILE A 109 -5.53 -7.92 5.44
CA ILE A 109 -5.28 -7.55 4.05
C ILE A 109 -4.49 -6.24 4.02
N HIS A 110 -3.39 -6.24 3.30
CA HIS A 110 -2.70 -5.03 2.84
C HIS A 110 -2.47 -5.11 1.33
N PHE A 111 -3.17 -4.30 0.56
CA PHE A 111 -2.92 -4.16 -0.88
C PHE A 111 -2.44 -2.75 -1.18
N ALA A 112 -1.27 -2.64 -1.81
CA ALA A 112 -0.62 -1.36 -2.04
C ALA A 112 -0.15 -1.19 -3.48
N VAL A 113 -0.33 0.02 -4.02
CA VAL A 113 0.14 0.42 -5.36
C VAL A 113 -0.59 -0.33 -6.48
N PHE A 114 -1.90 -0.47 -6.36
CA PHE A 114 -2.76 -1.13 -7.35
C PHE A 114 -3.32 -0.09 -8.33
N ILE A 115 -2.41 0.52 -9.08
CA ILE A 115 -2.66 1.72 -9.90
C ILE A 115 -3.78 1.54 -10.94
N PRO A 116 -3.78 0.51 -11.79
CA PRO A 116 -4.77 0.36 -12.85
C PRO A 116 -6.03 -0.40 -12.38
N MET A 117 -6.08 -0.85 -11.13
CA MET A 117 -7.17 -1.67 -10.63
C MET A 117 -8.43 -0.84 -10.45
N LYS A 118 -9.49 -1.23 -11.18
CA LYS A 118 -10.79 -0.54 -11.15
C LYS A 118 -11.75 -1.07 -10.10
N ARG A 119 -11.65 -2.36 -9.79
CA ARG A 119 -12.56 -3.08 -8.88
C ARG A 119 -11.79 -4.11 -8.07
N LEU A 120 -12.30 -4.38 -6.88
CA LEU A 120 -11.82 -5.45 -6.00
C LEU A 120 -12.83 -6.61 -5.96
N PRO A 121 -12.38 -7.84 -5.68
CA PRO A 121 -13.27 -8.97 -5.43
C PRO A 121 -14.19 -8.71 -4.24
N SER A 122 -15.33 -9.40 -4.18
CA SER A 122 -16.28 -9.24 -3.07
C SER A 122 -15.65 -9.59 -1.73
N PHE A 123 -15.98 -8.84 -0.67
CA PHE A 123 -15.50 -9.13 0.69
C PHE A 123 -16.41 -10.10 1.48
N LYS A 124 -17.44 -10.67 0.84
CA LYS A 124 -18.48 -11.47 1.52
C LYS A 124 -17.93 -12.62 2.37
N GLY A 125 -16.88 -13.31 1.90
CA GLY A 125 -16.26 -14.42 2.63
C GLY A 125 -15.31 -14.03 3.77
N LEU A 126 -14.95 -12.74 3.89
CA LEU A 126 -13.94 -12.22 4.82
C LEU A 126 -14.47 -11.97 6.25
N THR A 127 -15.24 -12.91 6.78
CA THR A 127 -15.99 -12.78 8.05
C THR A 127 -15.14 -12.58 9.30
N ASN A 128 -13.82 -12.87 9.24
CA ASN A 128 -12.88 -12.67 10.35
C ASN A 128 -11.87 -11.55 10.14
N LEU A 129 -12.05 -10.72 9.10
CA LEU A 129 -11.11 -9.65 8.80
C LEU A 129 -11.06 -8.63 9.93
N LYS A 130 -9.83 -8.33 10.40
CA LYS A 130 -9.56 -7.35 11.46
C LYS A 130 -8.89 -6.10 10.92
N SER A 131 -8.13 -6.21 9.83
CA SER A 131 -7.40 -5.09 9.24
C SER A 131 -7.51 -5.11 7.72
N LEU A 132 -8.02 -4.01 7.16
CA LEU A 132 -8.05 -3.73 5.73
C LEU A 132 -7.24 -2.46 5.47
N THR A 133 -6.18 -2.58 4.67
CA THR A 133 -5.28 -1.48 4.31
C THR A 133 -5.12 -1.41 2.80
N LEU A 134 -5.60 -0.33 2.20
CA LEU A 134 -5.68 -0.12 0.75
C LEU A 134 -5.02 1.22 0.35
N PRO A 135 -3.69 1.36 0.44
CA PRO A 135 -2.98 2.54 -0.06
C PRO A 135 -2.75 2.50 -1.58
N VAL A 136 -2.93 3.66 -2.23
CA VAL A 136 -2.54 3.91 -3.62
C VAL A 136 -3.32 3.02 -4.60
N PHE A 137 -4.59 3.33 -4.76
CA PHE A 137 -5.45 2.81 -5.83
C PHE A 137 -5.91 3.97 -6.72
N LEU A 138 -5.14 4.27 -7.76
CA LEU A 138 -5.36 5.48 -8.57
C LEU A 138 -6.53 5.37 -9.55
N SER A 139 -7.04 4.16 -9.81
CA SER A 139 -8.15 3.91 -10.75
C SER A 139 -9.34 3.17 -10.13
N LEU A 140 -9.36 2.95 -8.81
CA LEU A 140 -10.44 2.22 -8.14
C LEU A 140 -11.72 3.07 -8.17
N GLU A 141 -12.76 2.52 -8.80
CA GLU A 141 -14.02 3.22 -9.05
C GLU A 141 -15.02 2.99 -7.91
N GLU A 142 -14.97 1.83 -7.26
CA GLU A 142 -15.84 1.44 -6.16
C GLU A 142 -15.14 0.50 -5.18
N LEU A 143 -15.55 0.54 -3.90
CA LEU A 143 -15.18 -0.48 -2.92
C LEU A 143 -16.32 -1.50 -2.78
N PRO A 144 -16.01 -2.79 -2.57
CA PRO A 144 -17.00 -3.78 -2.21
C PRO A 144 -17.72 -3.43 -0.91
N ALA A 145 -18.95 -3.93 -0.76
CA ALA A 145 -19.71 -3.78 0.48
C ALA A 145 -18.97 -4.39 1.68
N LEU A 146 -19.10 -3.76 2.85
CA LEU A 146 -18.43 -4.19 4.08
C LEU A 146 -19.34 -5.02 5.00
N ASP A 147 -20.48 -5.49 4.50
CA ASP A 147 -21.55 -6.15 5.26
C ASP A 147 -21.09 -7.36 6.08
N SER A 148 -20.05 -8.06 5.65
CA SER A 148 -19.48 -9.23 6.33
C SER A 148 -18.40 -8.89 7.36
N LEU A 149 -17.89 -7.65 7.38
CA LEU A 149 -16.67 -7.26 8.10
C LEU A 149 -16.90 -6.84 9.55
N HIS A 150 -17.78 -7.55 10.28
CA HIS A 150 -18.18 -7.17 11.65
C HIS A 150 -17.04 -7.16 12.69
N ARG A 151 -15.91 -7.80 12.37
CA ARG A 151 -14.70 -7.90 13.21
C ARG A 151 -13.63 -6.89 12.85
N LEU A 152 -13.89 -5.98 11.91
CA LEU A 152 -12.91 -5.01 11.45
C LEU A 152 -12.54 -4.04 12.57
N GLU A 153 -11.26 -3.98 12.89
CA GLU A 153 -10.67 -3.10 13.90
C GLU A 153 -9.88 -1.96 13.25
N LYS A 154 -9.35 -2.16 12.05
CA LYS A 154 -8.60 -1.17 11.29
C LYS A 154 -9.09 -1.09 9.85
N LEU A 155 -9.44 0.11 9.43
CA LEU A 155 -9.74 0.46 8.04
C LEU A 155 -8.86 1.64 7.63
N LEU A 156 -7.94 1.39 6.70
CA LEU A 156 -7.06 2.40 6.12
C LEU A 156 -7.24 2.40 4.60
N ILE A 157 -7.71 3.52 4.07
CA ILE A 157 -7.81 3.75 2.63
C ILE A 157 -7.16 5.11 2.37
N THR A 158 -6.15 5.13 1.51
CA THR A 158 -5.43 6.36 1.21
C THR A 158 -5.03 6.40 -0.26
N CYS A 159 -4.97 7.60 -0.84
CA CYS A 159 -4.54 7.79 -2.23
C CYS A 159 -5.46 7.06 -3.21
N VAL A 160 -6.76 7.40 -3.18
CA VAL A 160 -7.81 6.77 -4.01
C VAL A 160 -8.65 7.81 -4.79
N PRO A 161 -7.99 8.63 -5.62
CA PRO A 161 -8.57 9.86 -6.16
C PRO A 161 -9.74 9.65 -7.14
N SER A 162 -9.95 8.43 -7.63
CA SER A 162 -11.06 8.05 -8.54
C SER A 162 -12.30 7.51 -7.83
N LEU A 163 -12.25 7.32 -6.51
CA LEU A 163 -13.36 6.77 -5.75
C LEU A 163 -14.25 7.93 -5.27
N ASP A 164 -15.49 7.94 -5.76
CA ASP A 164 -16.45 9.04 -5.55
C ASP A 164 -17.35 8.84 -4.34
N THR A 165 -17.54 7.61 -3.90
CA THR A 165 -18.40 7.27 -2.77
C THR A 165 -17.74 6.20 -1.91
N LEU A 166 -18.26 6.00 -0.70
CA LEU A 166 -17.86 4.91 0.18
C LEU A 166 -19.02 3.91 0.32
N PRO A 167 -18.73 2.62 0.58
CA PRO A 167 -19.75 1.67 0.97
C PRO A 167 -20.30 2.06 2.35
N ASP A 168 -21.47 1.54 2.70
CA ASP A 168 -22.02 1.74 4.05
C ASP A 168 -21.06 1.20 5.11
N LEU A 169 -20.71 2.06 6.07
CA LEU A 169 -19.81 1.72 7.16
C LEU A 169 -20.55 1.31 8.44
N ALA A 170 -21.89 1.30 8.43
CA ALA A 170 -22.68 0.80 9.56
C ALA A 170 -22.29 -0.62 10.04
N PRO A 171 -21.94 -1.58 9.14
CA PRO A 171 -21.52 -2.93 9.56
C PRO A 171 -20.20 -2.97 10.35
N VAL A 172 -19.32 -1.97 10.20
CA VAL A 172 -17.95 -1.93 10.77
C VAL A 172 -17.86 -1.04 12.03
N LYS A 173 -18.86 -1.11 12.91
CA LYS A 173 -18.98 -0.27 14.12
C LYS A 173 -17.87 -0.42 15.17
N ASN A 174 -17.06 -1.48 15.12
CA ASN A 174 -16.01 -1.78 16.10
C ASN A 174 -14.61 -1.29 15.69
N VAL A 175 -14.51 -0.51 14.61
CA VAL A 175 -13.23 0.04 14.14
C VAL A 175 -12.61 0.91 15.23
N LYS A 176 -11.34 0.64 15.52
CA LYS A 176 -10.48 1.34 16.49
C LYS A 176 -9.53 2.32 15.79
N SER A 177 -9.26 2.09 14.50
CA SER A 177 -8.41 2.93 13.66
C SER A 177 -9.05 3.07 12.30
N LEU A 178 -9.51 4.28 12.00
CA LEU A 178 -10.06 4.66 10.70
C LEU A 178 -9.19 5.76 10.10
N ILE A 179 -8.71 5.54 8.88
CA ILE A 179 -7.92 6.49 8.10
C ILE A 179 -8.43 6.50 6.66
N LEU A 180 -8.96 7.63 6.22
CA LEU A 180 -9.50 7.89 4.89
C LEU A 180 -8.88 9.20 4.38
N THR A 181 -7.64 9.13 3.92
CA THR A 181 -6.79 10.29 3.61
C THR A 181 -6.33 10.33 2.15
N ASP A 182 -5.67 11.42 1.76
CA ASP A 182 -5.16 11.64 0.40
C ASP A 182 -6.18 11.35 -0.70
N ARG A 183 -7.25 12.16 -0.68
CA ARG A 183 -8.31 12.30 -1.67
C ARG A 183 -9.06 11.01 -2.09
N GLY A 184 -10.34 10.99 -1.73
CA GLY A 184 -11.44 10.50 -2.58
C GLY A 184 -12.50 11.61 -2.69
N THR A 185 -13.25 11.68 -3.79
CA THR A 185 -14.13 12.86 -4.03
C THR A 185 -15.35 12.89 -3.11
N TRP A 186 -15.65 11.78 -2.43
CA TRP A 186 -16.71 11.67 -1.40
C TRP A 186 -16.62 12.75 -0.32
N CYS A 187 -15.43 13.31 -0.09
CA CYS A 187 -15.19 14.37 0.88
C CYS A 187 -15.96 15.67 0.60
N CYS A 188 -16.40 15.89 -0.63
CA CYS A 188 -16.89 17.20 -1.04
C CYS A 188 -17.82 17.18 -2.27
N ASN A 189 -17.98 16.04 -2.95
CA ASN A 189 -18.93 15.89 -4.05
C ASN A 189 -20.40 15.80 -3.58
N GLY A 190 -20.63 15.91 -2.26
CA GLY A 190 -21.94 15.82 -1.64
C GLY A 190 -22.35 14.41 -1.22
N PHE A 191 -21.43 13.44 -1.14
CA PHE A 191 -21.69 12.13 -0.54
C PHE A 191 -21.85 12.22 0.99
N LEU A 192 -20.93 12.92 1.67
CA LEU A 192 -20.92 13.11 3.12
C LEU A 192 -21.83 14.26 3.61
N GLY A 193 -22.48 14.99 2.72
CA GLY A 193 -23.27 16.17 3.08
C GLY A 193 -23.53 17.07 1.89
N GLN A 194 -23.51 18.39 2.12
CA GLN A 194 -23.64 19.35 1.02
C GLN A 194 -22.41 19.31 0.12
N CYS A 195 -22.64 19.37 -1.20
CA CYS A 195 -21.54 19.46 -2.15
C CYS A 195 -20.81 20.80 -1.99
N ASN A 196 -19.48 20.75 -1.95
CA ASN A 196 -18.59 21.90 -1.87
C ASN A 196 -17.39 21.70 -2.81
N LEU A 197 -17.52 22.11 -4.07
CA LEU A 197 -16.47 21.94 -5.06
C LEU A 197 -15.23 22.81 -4.80
N ASP A 198 -15.33 23.85 -3.96
CA ASP A 198 -14.19 24.67 -3.54
C ASP A 198 -13.28 23.95 -2.53
N HIS A 199 -13.75 22.84 -1.94
CA HIS A 199 -12.95 22.04 -1.03
C HIS A 199 -11.71 21.47 -1.75
N PRO A 200 -10.50 21.52 -1.14
CA PRO A 200 -9.27 21.07 -1.80
C PRO A 200 -9.36 19.64 -2.37
N MET A 201 -10.02 18.72 -1.66
CA MET A 201 -10.18 17.32 -2.10
C MET A 201 -11.02 17.14 -3.38
N CYS A 202 -11.73 18.18 -3.84
CA CYS A 202 -12.52 18.16 -5.09
C CYS A 202 -11.86 18.93 -6.22
N GLN A 203 -10.75 19.61 -5.97
CA GLN A 203 -9.96 20.27 -7.00
C GLN A 203 -9.05 19.27 -7.72
N VAL A 204 -8.34 19.71 -8.76
CA VAL A 204 -7.34 18.87 -9.45
C VAL A 204 -6.31 18.35 -8.45
N HIS A 205 -6.02 17.05 -8.44
CA HIS A 205 -5.09 16.48 -7.46
C HIS A 205 -3.68 17.02 -7.73
N PRO A 206 -3.00 17.66 -6.75
CA PRO A 206 -1.72 18.32 -7.01
C PRO A 206 -0.58 17.35 -7.33
N LEU A 207 -0.62 16.12 -6.80
CA LEU A 207 0.35 15.06 -7.11
C LEU A 207 -0.07 14.19 -8.33
N TRP A 208 -1.26 13.59 -8.30
CA TRP A 208 -1.69 12.63 -9.32
C TRP A 208 -2.30 13.25 -10.59
N GLY A 209 -2.62 14.54 -10.59
CA GLY A 209 -3.26 15.22 -11.72
C GLY A 209 -4.72 14.81 -11.98
N THR A 210 -5.35 14.04 -11.08
CA THR A 210 -6.74 13.61 -11.23
C THR A 210 -7.68 14.82 -11.35
N PRO A 211 -8.61 14.85 -12.33
CA PRO A 211 -9.49 15.99 -12.59
C PRO A 211 -10.31 16.43 -11.38
N ALA A 212 -10.81 17.68 -11.40
CA ALA A 212 -11.74 18.16 -10.38
C ALA A 212 -13.04 17.34 -10.37
N ALA A 213 -13.63 17.18 -9.19
CA ALA A 213 -14.86 16.42 -8.99
C ALA A 213 -16.09 17.21 -9.46
N THR A 214 -17.19 16.50 -9.68
CA THR A 214 -18.52 17.08 -9.87
C THR A 214 -19.43 16.71 -8.70
N CYS A 215 -20.45 17.51 -8.44
CA CYS A 215 -21.45 17.15 -7.43
C CYS A 215 -22.24 15.92 -7.87
N LEU A 216 -22.47 15.01 -6.93
CA LEU A 216 -23.41 13.91 -7.08
C LEU A 216 -24.82 14.44 -7.30
N ALA A 217 -25.58 13.79 -8.18
CA ALA A 217 -26.99 14.04 -8.40
C ALA A 217 -27.82 13.75 -7.14
N SER A 218 -29.06 14.25 -7.10
CA SER A 218 -29.98 13.99 -5.99
C SER A 218 -30.41 12.52 -5.89
N SER A 219 -30.34 11.78 -6.99
CA SER A 219 -30.61 10.34 -7.06
C SER A 219 -29.43 9.47 -6.62
N ASP A 220 -28.23 10.04 -6.53
CA ASP A 220 -27.03 9.27 -6.21
C ASP A 220 -26.98 8.90 -4.73
N PRO A 221 -26.43 7.73 -4.39
CA PRO A 221 -26.30 7.29 -3.00
C PRO A 221 -25.56 8.32 -2.13
N LYS A 222 -26.08 8.51 -0.92
CA LYS A 222 -25.49 9.35 0.13
C LYS A 222 -25.05 8.48 1.29
N ALA A 223 -24.12 8.98 2.09
CA ALA A 223 -23.73 8.30 3.32
C ALA A 223 -24.94 8.12 4.24
N THR A 224 -25.05 6.92 4.83
CA THR A 224 -26.07 6.63 5.84
C THR A 224 -25.82 7.45 7.12
N PRO A 225 -26.85 7.69 7.95
CA PRO A 225 -26.66 8.35 9.25
C PRO A 225 -25.59 7.68 10.11
N GLU A 226 -25.55 6.35 10.10
CA GLU A 226 -24.59 5.54 10.85
C GLU A 226 -23.17 5.69 10.30
N THR A 227 -23.01 5.75 8.97
CA THR A 227 -21.72 6.06 8.33
C THR A 227 -21.23 7.44 8.77
N LEU A 228 -22.10 8.47 8.69
CA LEU A 228 -21.75 9.83 9.12
C LEU A 228 -21.34 9.88 10.60
N GLU A 229 -22.08 9.19 11.47
CA GLU A 229 -21.76 9.11 12.90
C GLU A 229 -20.41 8.43 13.16
N LEU A 230 -20.08 7.37 12.41
CA LEU A 230 -18.79 6.71 12.53
C LEU A 230 -17.65 7.62 12.06
N LEU A 231 -17.77 8.26 10.91
CA LEU A 231 -16.74 9.15 10.37
C LEU A 231 -16.48 10.35 11.30
N ALA A 232 -17.52 10.89 11.92
CA ALA A 232 -17.42 12.00 12.87
C ALA A 232 -16.59 11.66 14.13
N LYS A 233 -16.37 10.38 14.44
CA LYS A 233 -15.49 9.94 15.53
C LYS A 233 -13.99 10.08 15.19
N TYR A 234 -13.65 10.32 13.92
CA TYR A 234 -12.28 10.37 13.40
C TYR A 234 -11.98 11.62 12.55
N PRO A 235 -12.24 12.85 13.04
CA PRO A 235 -12.16 14.06 12.22
C PRO A 235 -10.77 14.35 11.66
N GLU A 236 -9.70 13.99 12.40
CA GLU A 236 -8.31 14.20 11.96
C GLU A 236 -7.85 13.22 10.88
N ASN A 237 -8.57 12.11 10.70
CA ASN A 237 -8.17 11.01 9.82
C ASN A 237 -9.08 10.84 8.60
N VAL A 238 -10.12 11.67 8.44
CA VAL A 238 -11.08 11.56 7.34
C VAL A 238 -11.07 12.86 6.55
N CYS A 239 -10.85 12.77 5.23
CA CYS A 239 -10.84 13.92 4.33
C CYS A 239 -9.76 14.98 4.64
N THR A 240 -8.66 14.55 5.27
CA THR A 240 -7.47 15.34 5.58
C THR A 240 -6.23 14.80 4.86
N GLY A 241 -5.07 15.41 5.09
CA GLY A 241 -3.78 14.83 4.72
C GLY A 241 -3.54 14.69 3.21
N MET A 242 -3.96 15.68 2.41
CA MET A 242 -3.67 15.68 0.96
C MET A 242 -2.17 15.71 0.71
N LEU A 243 -1.68 14.73 -0.04
CA LEU A 243 -0.31 14.66 -0.50
C LEU A 243 -0.03 15.75 -1.52
N ARG A 244 1.09 16.42 -1.33
CA ARG A 244 1.62 17.42 -2.25
C ARG A 244 2.90 16.91 -2.89
N PRO A 245 3.30 17.46 -4.06
CA PRO A 245 4.64 17.23 -4.58
C PRO A 245 5.71 17.41 -3.49
N GLY A 246 6.62 16.42 -3.38
CA GLY A 246 7.67 16.39 -2.34
C GLY A 246 7.23 15.89 -0.96
N SER A 247 5.95 15.55 -0.76
CA SER A 247 5.46 14.97 0.51
C SER A 247 5.52 13.43 0.55
N LEU A 248 5.62 12.78 -0.60
CA LEU A 248 5.70 11.32 -0.76
C LEU A 248 6.94 10.96 -1.57
N GLU A 249 7.62 9.90 -1.18
CA GLU A 249 8.71 9.32 -1.96
C GLU A 249 8.16 8.74 -3.28
N GLY A 250 8.62 9.27 -4.40
CA GLY A 250 8.35 8.68 -5.71
C GLY A 250 9.00 7.29 -5.86
N PRO A 251 8.64 6.53 -6.90
CA PRO A 251 9.36 5.30 -7.22
C PRO A 251 10.85 5.60 -7.46
N PRO A 252 11.78 4.75 -6.97
CA PRO A 252 13.20 4.90 -7.26
C PRO A 252 13.44 4.95 -8.76
N THR A 253 14.27 5.91 -9.18
CA THR A 253 14.76 6.07 -10.55
C THR A 253 16.26 5.99 -10.56
N GLN A 254 16.87 5.73 -11.72
CA GLN A 254 18.33 5.75 -11.82
C GLN A 254 18.92 7.08 -11.32
N ALA A 255 18.34 8.22 -11.71
CA ALA A 255 18.79 9.55 -11.29
C ALA A 255 18.72 9.78 -9.77
N THR A 256 17.78 9.13 -9.07
CA THR A 256 17.66 9.25 -7.61
C THR A 256 18.52 8.24 -6.87
N MET A 257 18.80 7.06 -7.45
CA MET A 257 19.62 6.02 -6.80
C MET A 257 21.14 6.21 -7.01
N ASP A 258 21.57 6.66 -8.18
CA ASP A 258 22.99 6.81 -8.53
C ASP A 258 23.78 7.70 -7.54
N PRO A 259 23.24 8.84 -7.06
CA PRO A 259 23.92 9.66 -6.06
C PRO A 259 24.19 8.91 -4.75
N CYS A 260 23.41 7.88 -4.42
CA CYS A 260 23.51 7.16 -3.16
C CYS A 260 24.59 6.10 -3.14
N LYS A 261 24.96 5.54 -4.30
CA LYS A 261 25.96 4.45 -4.41
C LYS A 261 25.66 3.27 -3.47
N GLY A 262 24.39 2.99 -3.21
CA GLY A 262 23.96 1.91 -2.31
C GLY A 262 24.23 2.14 -0.82
N THR A 263 24.51 3.38 -0.41
CA THR A 263 24.81 3.73 0.99
C THR A 263 23.63 4.46 1.61
N LEU A 264 23.04 3.89 2.66
CA LEU A 264 22.00 4.55 3.47
C LEU A 264 22.56 5.76 4.22
N TYR A 265 21.69 6.73 4.50
CA TYR A 265 21.93 7.93 5.31
C TYR A 265 22.98 8.91 4.76
N ARG A 266 23.64 8.56 3.66
CA ARG A 266 24.51 9.45 2.90
C ARG A 266 23.74 10.69 2.44
N GLN A 267 24.36 11.87 2.60
CA GLN A 267 23.82 13.09 2.04
C GLN A 267 23.82 13.03 0.51
N CYS A 268 22.71 13.42 -0.09
CA CYS A 268 22.55 13.51 -1.54
C CYS A 268 21.89 14.83 -1.92
N VAL A 269 21.88 15.15 -3.21
CA VAL A 269 21.12 16.27 -3.76
C VAL A 269 20.15 15.67 -4.76
N ASP A 270 18.87 15.93 -4.57
CA ASP A 270 17.83 15.42 -5.46
C ASP A 270 17.89 16.13 -6.84
N PRO A 271 17.13 15.67 -7.85
CA PRO A 271 17.07 16.34 -9.14
C PRO A 271 16.56 17.79 -9.11
N SER A 272 15.93 18.23 -8.02
CA SER A 272 15.45 19.61 -7.83
C SER A 272 16.47 20.53 -7.12
N GLY A 273 17.64 19.99 -6.75
CA GLY A 273 18.71 20.74 -6.08
C GLY A 273 18.59 20.78 -4.55
N VAL A 274 17.63 20.06 -3.97
CA VAL A 274 17.41 20.01 -2.52
C VAL A 274 18.36 19.01 -1.88
N LYS A 275 19.02 19.43 -0.80
CA LYS A 275 19.84 18.54 0.02
C LYS A 275 18.95 17.58 0.79
N SER A 276 19.24 16.31 0.61
CA SER A 276 18.37 15.19 0.95
C SER A 276 19.20 14.05 1.53
N MET A 277 18.54 12.92 1.82
CA MET A 277 19.20 11.76 2.41
C MET A 277 18.93 10.50 1.59
N CYS A 278 19.95 9.69 1.38
CA CYS A 278 19.79 8.37 0.81
C CYS A 278 19.02 7.46 1.78
N TYR A 279 17.86 6.99 1.35
CA TYR A 279 16.96 6.19 2.17
C TYR A 279 16.20 5.17 1.31
N ASN A 280 15.71 4.12 1.94
CA ASN A 280 14.93 3.04 1.31
C ASN A 280 13.53 2.97 1.92
N ALA A 281 12.70 3.96 1.62
CA ALA A 281 11.31 3.96 2.08
C ALA A 281 10.61 2.65 1.67
N ARG A 282 9.90 2.01 2.60
CA ARG A 282 9.11 0.78 2.37
C ARG A 282 9.90 -0.38 1.72
N PHE A 283 11.19 -0.52 1.99
CA PHE A 283 12.05 -1.54 1.36
C PHE A 283 12.28 -1.33 -0.15
N MET A 284 12.00 -0.15 -0.69
CA MET A 284 12.36 0.19 -2.07
C MET A 284 13.89 0.28 -2.25
N GLY A 285 14.37 0.51 -3.47
CA GLY A 285 15.79 0.80 -3.72
C GLY A 285 16.29 2.01 -2.93
N ILE A 286 17.56 2.00 -2.51
CA ILE A 286 18.20 3.13 -1.83
C ILE A 286 18.26 4.32 -2.79
N ALA A 287 17.44 5.33 -2.55
CA ALA A 287 17.29 6.50 -3.40
C ALA A 287 17.44 7.78 -2.60
N CYS A 288 17.81 8.86 -3.29
CA CYS A 288 17.87 10.18 -2.73
C CYS A 288 16.45 10.68 -2.43
N ASP A 289 16.14 10.76 -1.14
CA ASP A 289 14.81 11.00 -0.62
C ASP A 289 14.73 12.40 0.01
N THR A 290 13.75 13.18 -0.46
CA THR A 290 13.50 14.55 0.00
C THR A 290 12.64 14.62 1.25
N ASN A 291 12.08 13.49 1.70
CA ASN A 291 11.26 13.45 2.90
C ASN A 291 12.08 13.88 4.13
N PRO A 292 11.69 14.95 4.84
CA PRO A 292 12.43 15.41 6.01
C PRO A 292 12.26 14.49 7.23
N PHE A 293 11.22 13.65 7.28
CA PHE A 293 10.93 12.81 8.44
C PHE A 293 11.99 11.74 8.69
N PRO A 294 12.45 10.94 7.69
CA PRO A 294 13.58 10.04 7.85
C PRO A 294 14.85 10.72 8.38
N ILE A 295 15.15 11.95 7.93
CA ILE A 295 16.32 12.73 8.38
C ILE A 295 16.19 13.06 9.87
N GLY A 296 15.04 13.60 10.28
CA GLY A 296 14.78 13.92 11.69
C GLY A 296 14.83 12.67 12.58
N MET A 297 14.26 11.57 12.10
CA MET A 297 14.29 10.27 12.77
C MET A 297 15.74 9.77 12.97
N ARG A 298 16.57 9.80 11.93
CA ARG A 298 17.96 9.32 12.02
C ARG A 298 18.83 10.18 12.93
N ARG A 299 18.68 11.51 12.91
CA ARG A 299 19.35 12.41 13.88
C ARG A 299 19.01 12.05 15.32
N LEU A 300 17.74 11.75 15.59
CA LEU A 300 17.29 11.36 16.92
C LEU A 300 17.85 10.00 17.35
N GLN A 301 17.92 9.04 16.42
CA GLN A 301 18.55 7.73 16.64
C GLN A 301 20.02 7.89 17.05
N ILE A 302 20.78 8.67 16.29
CA ILE A 302 22.21 8.96 16.57
C ILE A 302 22.35 9.63 17.94
N ALA A 303 21.59 10.69 18.21
CA ALA A 303 21.67 11.44 19.45
C ALA A 303 21.35 10.59 20.69
N ARG A 304 20.50 9.57 20.55
CA ARG A 304 20.11 8.66 21.63
C ARG A 304 20.92 7.36 21.67
N GLY A 305 21.80 7.12 20.70
CA GLY A 305 22.54 5.87 20.57
C GLY A 305 21.63 4.65 20.39
N VAL A 306 20.53 4.78 19.63
CA VAL A 306 19.58 3.69 19.36
C VAL A 306 19.51 3.36 17.87
N GLY A 307 19.21 2.10 17.54
CA GLY A 307 19.21 1.61 16.16
C GLY A 307 20.61 1.19 15.70
N ASP A 308 20.82 1.12 14.39
CA ASP A 308 22.11 0.73 13.83
C ASP A 308 23.19 1.78 14.14
N PRO A 309 24.43 1.36 14.45
CA PRO A 309 25.56 2.27 14.60
C PRO A 309 25.68 3.23 13.42
N CYS A 310 26.03 4.49 13.69
CA CYS A 310 26.22 5.46 12.62
C CYS A 310 27.62 5.36 12.02
N ASP A 311 27.71 5.68 10.74
CA ASP A 311 28.97 5.77 10.00
C ASP A 311 29.42 7.24 9.92
N PRO A 312 30.51 7.65 10.60
CA PRO A 312 30.99 9.03 10.56
C PRO A 312 31.35 9.52 9.14
N GLU A 313 31.71 8.63 8.21
CA GLU A 313 32.02 9.01 6.83
C GLU A 313 30.79 9.60 6.12
N PHE A 314 29.62 9.00 6.32
CA PHE A 314 28.39 9.35 5.61
C PHE A 314 27.39 10.14 6.45
N GLU A 315 27.49 10.06 7.78
CA GLU A 315 26.48 10.53 8.73
C GLU A 315 26.98 11.62 9.68
N ALA A 316 28.21 12.14 9.51
CA ALA A 316 28.70 13.28 10.31
C ALA A 316 27.75 14.49 10.24
N TRP A 317 27.14 14.74 9.07
CA TRP A 317 26.15 15.81 8.87
C TRP A 317 24.82 15.58 9.62
N LEU A 318 24.59 14.37 10.14
CA LEU A 318 23.49 13.99 11.01
C LEU A 318 23.86 14.01 12.50
N GLY A 319 25.12 14.36 12.83
CA GLY A 319 25.63 14.41 14.20
C GLY A 319 26.37 13.17 14.66
N CYS A 320 26.70 12.24 13.74
CA CYS A 320 27.58 11.12 14.05
C CYS A 320 29.01 11.62 14.36
N LYS A 321 29.67 10.99 15.32
CA LYS A 321 31.02 11.36 15.78
C LYS A 321 31.96 10.16 15.66
#